data_AF-T0YKS4-F1
#
_entry.id   AF-T0YKS4-F1
#
_cell.length_a   1.000
_cell.length_b   1.000
_cell.length_c   1.000
_cell.angle_alpha   90.00
_cell.angle_beta   90.00
_cell.angle_gamma   90.00
#
_symmetry.space_group_name_H-M   'P 1'
#
loop_
_entity.id
_entity.type
_entity.pdbx_description
1 polymer ?
#
loop_
_entity_poly.entity_id
_entity_poly.type
_entity_poly.pdbx_seq_one_letter_code
_entity_poly.pdbx_strand_id
1 'polypeptide(L)'
;MVRFQGGHNAGHTLVIGGVKTILSLIPAGILREQVRCLIGNGVVLSLEALMKESRMLMDQGVPVFERLAISPLCPLILPSHILLDQARER
;
A
#
# COMPACT_ATOMS: atom_id res chain seq x y z
N MET A 1 -0.49 0.98 13.14
CA MET A 1 0.65 0.30 12.47
C MET A 1 1.23 1.23 11.41
N VAL A 2 2.56 1.24 11.24
CA VAL A 2 3.25 2.17 10.33
C VAL A 2 4.08 1.38 9.33
N ARG A 3 4.02 1.74 8.04
CA ARG A 3 5.06 1.39 7.06
C ARG A 3 5.98 2.59 6.92
N PHE A 4 7.28 2.41 7.15
CA PHE A 4 8.23 3.53 7.25
C PHE A 4 9.16 3.65 6.04
N GLN A 5 9.17 2.66 5.14
CA GLN A 5 10.12 2.49 4.05
C GLN A 5 9.60 1.57 2.93
N GLY A 6 10.31 1.54 1.80
CA GLY A 6 10.02 0.65 0.67
C GLY A 6 8.91 1.19 -0.22
N GLY A 7 8.26 0.33 -1.01
CA GLY A 7 7.19 0.73 -1.92
C GLY A 7 6.09 -0.32 -2.04
N HIS A 8 5.49 -0.40 -3.23
CA HIS A 8 4.46 -1.39 -3.58
C HIS A 8 5.06 -2.73 -4.07
N ASN A 9 6.30 -3.00 -3.67
CA ASN A 9 7.08 -4.19 -4.02
C ASN A 9 7.14 -5.22 -2.87
N ALA A 10 6.44 -4.98 -1.76
CA ALA A 10 6.29 -5.97 -0.71
C ALA A 10 5.21 -7.01 -1.08
N GLY A 11 5.16 -8.12 -0.33
CA GLY A 11 4.18 -9.19 -0.53
C GLY A 11 3.71 -9.81 0.79
N HIS A 12 3.07 -9.01 1.65
CA HIS A 12 2.54 -9.50 2.92
C HIS A 12 1.25 -10.29 2.68
N THR A 13 1.32 -11.61 2.86
CA THR A 13 0.14 -12.48 2.79
C THR A 13 -0.46 -12.64 4.19
N LEU A 14 -1.76 -12.35 4.31
CA LEU A 14 -2.55 -12.60 5.52
C LEU A 14 -3.64 -13.61 5.21
N VAL A 15 -3.91 -14.50 6.17
CA VAL A 15 -5.07 -15.41 6.13
C VAL A 15 -5.88 -15.19 7.41
N ILE A 16 -7.10 -14.67 7.28
CA ILE A 16 -7.99 -14.39 8.42
C ILE A 16 -9.32 -15.07 8.13
N GLY A 17 -9.77 -15.96 9.02
CA GLY A 17 -11.03 -16.70 8.84
C GLY A 17 -11.08 -17.52 7.54
N GLY A 18 -9.93 -18.00 7.05
CA GLY A 18 -9.82 -18.73 5.78
C GLY A 18 -9.70 -17.84 4.53
N VAL A 19 -9.89 -16.52 4.66
CA VAL A 19 -9.76 -15.57 3.55
C VAL A 19 -8.31 -15.13 3.41
N LYS A 20 -7.72 -15.36 2.24
CA LYS A 20 -6.36 -14.93 1.90
C LYS A 20 -6.38 -13.52 1.30
N THR A 21 -5.61 -12.62 1.88
CA THR A 21 -5.41 -11.24 1.39
C THR A 21 -3.92 -10.98 1.22
N ILE A 22 -3.51 -10.44 0.07
CA ILE A 22 -2.12 -10.08 -0.20
C ILE A 22 -2.02 -8.56 -0.23
N LEU A 23 -1.10 -8.02 0.55
CA LEU A 23 -0.86 -6.59 0.65
C LEU A 23 0.58 -6.23 0.30
N SER A 24 0.72 -5.27 -0.61
CA SER A 24 1.99 -4.80 -1.16
C SER A 24 2.35 -3.41 -0.68
N LEU A 25 1.39 -2.49 -0.49
CA LEU A 25 1.67 -1.10 -0.08
C LEU A 25 1.00 -0.75 1.25
N ILE A 26 -0.31 -0.97 1.37
CA ILE A 26 -1.10 -0.65 2.55
C ILE A 26 -0.60 -1.50 3.74
N PRO A 27 -0.42 -0.90 4.93
CA PRO A 27 0.00 -1.65 6.11
C PRO A 27 -1.03 -2.75 6.47
N ALA A 28 -0.55 -3.98 6.69
CA ALA A 28 -1.37 -5.15 7.06
C ALA A 28 -2.32 -4.97 8.27
N GLY A 29 -2.02 -4.02 9.15
CA GLY A 29 -2.92 -3.61 10.23
C GLY A 29 -4.29 -3.11 9.76
N ILE A 30 -4.46 -2.80 8.47
CA ILE A 30 -5.73 -2.33 7.91
C ILE A 30 -6.87 -3.34 8.07
N LEU A 31 -6.55 -4.63 8.20
CA LEU A 31 -7.54 -5.70 8.42
C LEU A 31 -7.98 -5.84 9.89
N ARG A 32 -7.49 -4.97 10.79
CA ARG A 32 -7.89 -4.93 12.22
C ARG A 32 -8.69 -3.66 12.48
N GLU A 33 -9.97 -3.79 12.84
CA GLU A 33 -10.94 -2.68 12.96
C GLU A 33 -10.39 -1.46 13.72
N GLN A 34 -9.81 -1.67 14.90
CA GLN A 34 -9.36 -0.61 15.80
C GLN A 34 -7.94 -0.09 15.52
N VAL A 35 -7.32 -0.48 14.41
CA VAL A 35 -5.93 -0.10 14.09
C VAL A 35 -5.90 1.00 13.03
N ARG A 36 -5.34 2.16 13.40
CA ARG A 36 -4.97 3.20 12.44
C ARG A 36 -3.70 2.81 11.69
N CYS A 37 -3.70 3.01 10.38
CA CYS A 37 -2.59 2.71 9.48
C CYS A 37 -1.96 4.00 8.95
N LEU A 38 -0.62 4.04 8.94
CA LEU A 38 0.15 5.18 8.46
C LEU A 38 1.17 4.73 7.41
N ILE A 39 1.26 5.47 6.32
CA ILE A 39 2.37 5.41 5.36
C ILE A 39 3.31 6.58 5.66
N GLY A 40 4.51 6.27 6.13
CA GLY A 40 5.54 7.25 6.49
C GLY A 40 6.32 7.77 5.29
N ASN A 41 7.04 8.87 5.50
CA ASN A 41 7.77 9.60 4.45
C ASN A 41 8.89 8.82 3.76
N GLY A 42 9.39 7.72 4.35
CA GLY A 42 10.39 6.88 3.71
C GLY A 42 9.81 5.92 2.65
N VAL A 43 8.49 5.91 2.44
CA VAL A 43 7.82 5.07 1.45
C VAL A 43 7.76 5.78 0.09
N VAL A 44 8.22 5.10 -0.96
CA VAL A 44 7.98 5.50 -2.35
C VAL A 44 6.57 5.06 -2.78
N LEU A 45 5.68 6.04 -2.96
CA LEU A 45 4.25 5.82 -3.12
C LEU A 45 3.84 5.74 -4.59
N SER A 46 3.29 4.62 -5.03
CA SER A 46 2.56 4.54 -6.30
C SER A 46 1.07 4.78 -6.06
N LEU A 47 0.52 5.83 -6.69
CA LEU A 47 -0.92 6.14 -6.58
C LEU A 47 -1.77 5.06 -7.24
N GLU A 48 -1.31 4.49 -8.35
CA GLU A 48 -2.01 3.39 -9.03
C GLU A 48 -2.11 2.17 -8.13
N ALA A 49 -1.00 1.76 -7.52
CA ALA A 49 -0.97 0.63 -6.60
C ALA A 49 -1.84 0.89 -5.36
N LEU A 50 -1.74 2.10 -4.78
CA LEU A 50 -2.56 2.51 -3.64
C LEU A 50 -4.06 2.41 -3.96
N MET A 51 -4.50 2.95 -5.10
CA MET A 51 -5.90 2.94 -5.48
C MET A 51 -6.40 1.54 -5.80
N LYS A 52 -5.59 0.72 -6.49
CA LYS A 52 -5.93 -0.68 -6.79
C LYS A 52 -6.15 -1.49 -5.52
N GLU A 53 -5.21 -1.40 -4.59
CA GLU A 53 -5.27 -2.12 -3.32
C GLU A 53 -6.38 -1.60 -2.41
N SER A 54 -6.61 -0.28 -2.39
CA SER A 54 -7.72 0.33 -1.65
C SER A 54 -9.07 -0.17 -2.15
N ARG A 55 -9.28 -0.24 -3.48
CA ARG A 55 -10.53 -0.76 -4.08
C ARG A 55 -10.77 -2.21 -3.68
N MET A 56 -9.76 -3.07 -3.85
CA MET A 56 -9.84 -4.47 -3.43
C MET A 56 -10.27 -4.62 -1.96
N LEU A 57 -9.70 -3.80 -1.06
CA LEU A 57 -10.05 -3.83 0.35
C LEU A 57 -11.46 -3.27 0.63
N MET A 58 -11.86 -2.20 -0.05
CA MET A 58 -13.21 -1.63 0.08
C MET A 58 -14.29 -2.60 -0.42
N ASP A 59 -14.02 -3.35 -1.49
CA ASP A 59 -14.92 -4.40 -1.98
C ASP A 59 -15.11 -5.54 -0.96
N GLN A 60 -14.16 -5.69 -0.01
CA GLN A 60 -14.22 -6.61 1.12
C GLN A 60 -14.81 -5.97 2.39
N GLY A 61 -15.36 -4.75 2.30
CA GLY A 61 -15.97 -4.03 3.42
C GLY A 61 -14.98 -3.34 4.36
N VAL A 62 -13.71 -3.20 3.97
CA VAL A 62 -12.68 -2.55 4.79
C VAL A 62 -12.74 -1.04 4.57
N PRO A 63 -12.99 -0.20 5.60
CA PRO A 63 -13.05 1.26 5.44
C PRO A 63 -11.62 1.84 5.38
N VAL A 64 -11.00 1.76 4.20
CA VAL A 64 -9.59 2.13 4.00
C VAL A 64 -9.35 3.61 4.26
N PHE A 65 -10.13 4.50 3.63
CA PHE A 65 -9.88 5.94 3.69
C PHE A 65 -10.16 6.58 5.06
N GLU A 66 -10.90 5.90 5.94
CA GLU A 66 -11.13 6.36 7.31
C GLU A 66 -9.92 6.06 8.23
N ARG A 67 -9.20 4.97 7.93
CA ARG A 67 -8.15 4.43 8.82
C ARG A 67 -6.74 4.55 8.27
N LEU A 68 -6.58 4.87 6.99
CA LEU A 68 -5.29 5.10 6.36
C LEU A 68 -4.97 6.61 6.34
N ALA A 69 -3.81 6.98 6.85
CA ALA A 69 -3.22 8.30 6.62
C ALA A 69 -1.86 8.16 5.93
N ILE A 70 -1.53 9.14 5.11
CA ILE A 70 -0.31 9.15 4.29
C ILE A 70 0.47 10.40 4.63
N SER A 71 1.77 10.26 4.86
CA SER A 71 2.65 11.42 5.05
C SER A 71 2.68 12.25 3.76
N PRO A 72 2.49 13.58 3.81
CA PRO A 72 2.58 14.44 2.64
C PRO A 72 4.01 14.51 2.05
N LEU A 73 5.01 13.98 2.76
CA LEU A 73 6.40 13.93 2.34
C LEU A 73 6.77 12.64 1.61
N CYS A 74 5.80 11.76 1.30
CA CYS A 74 6.10 10.56 0.52
C CYS A 74 6.48 10.94 -0.93
N PRO A 75 7.65 10.52 -1.44
CA PRO A 75 7.95 10.64 -2.85
C PRO A 75 6.97 9.80 -3.69
N LEU A 76 6.60 10.32 -4.87
CA LEU A 76 5.68 9.63 -5.78
C LEU A 76 6.43 8.85 -6.86
N ILE A 77 5.99 7.61 -7.08
CA ILE A 77 6.37 6.83 -8.27
C ILE A 77 5.49 7.30 -9.43
N LEU A 78 6.07 8.13 -10.28
CA LEU A 78 5.49 8.58 -11.55
C LEU A 78 5.75 7.59 -12.70
N PRO A 79 4.95 7.59 -13.78
CA PRO A 79 5.15 6.70 -14.94
C PRO A 79 6.55 6.75 -15.56
N SER A 80 7.19 7.92 -15.56
CA SER A 80 8.57 8.08 -16.04
C SER A 80 9.59 7.25 -15.27
N HIS A 81 9.41 7.06 -13.96
CA HIS A 81 10.29 6.22 -13.16
C HIS A 81 10.18 4.75 -13.58
N ILE A 82 8.96 4.29 -13.88
CA ILE A 82 8.71 2.90 -14.33
C ILE A 82 9.40 2.68 -15.68
N LEU A 83 9.23 3.60 -16.63
CA LEU A 83 9.86 3.52 -17.95
C LEU A 83 11.39 3.57 -17.84
N LEU A 84 11.92 4.42 -16.96
CA LEU A 84 13.37 4.52 -16.73
C LEU A 84 13.93 3.22 -16.13
N ASP A 85 13.24 2.62 -15.17
CA ASP A 85 13.61 1.35 -14.55
C ASP A 85 13.65 0.23 -15.60
N GLN A 86 12.59 0.10 -16.40
CA GLN A 86 12.53 -0.86 -17.50
C GLN A 86 13.61 -0.65 -18.57
N ALA A 87 13.98 0.60 -18.85
CA ALA A 87 15.02 0.91 -19.83
C ALA A 87 16.43 0.61 -19.33
N ARG A 88 16.66 0.60 -18.01
CA ARG A 88 17.97 0.24 -17.40
C ARG A 88 18.20 -1.26 -17.34
N GLU A 89 17.13 -2.04 -17.26
CA GLU A 89 17.17 -3.51 -17.21
C GLU A 89 17.24 -4.15 -18.62
N ARG A 90 17.30 -3.33 -19.69
CA ARG A 90 17.50 -3.76 -21.08
C ARG A 90 18.89 -3.39 -21.56
#